data_AF-A0A645EYB1-F1
#
_entry.id   AF-A0A645EYB1-F1
#
_cell.length_a   1.000
_cell.length_b   1.000
_cell.length_c   1.000
_cell.angle_alpha   90.00
_cell.angle_beta   90.00
_cell.angle_gamma   90.00
#
_symmetry.space_group_name_H-M   'P 1'
#
loop_
_entity.id
_entity.type
_entity.pdbx_description
1 polymer ?
#
loop_
_entity_poly.entity_id
_entity_poly.type
_entity_poly.pdbx_seq_one_letter_code
_entity_poly.pdbx_strand_id
1 'polypeptide(L)'
;MKFTSYGDLNTMIFTIIQSNLMRFMGNNLFSWLFFNLMTNLLWFFGLHGGNIIGSITNPVYTPLSLENLAAYQAGQTLPYIFTGTSFTKTFTSGGVGSMFGLAILMVLFSKSKQFKILGKLSLPTTLFFINEPLLFGIPVVLNPLFFIPLMLITPILGTLTYFVMKLGIIPAAAGLQLPWTTPAVLHGFMQGGWRLGLWEALMVLSAMAMWYPFFKLADKKALEEENKSVAA
;
A
#
# COMPACT_ATOMS: atom_id res chain seq x y z
N MET A 1 -27.42 -28.96 -26.84
CA MET A 1 -26.50 -29.84 -26.08
C MET A 1 -25.47 -28.96 -25.38
N LYS A 2 -25.26 -29.13 -24.07
CA LYS A 2 -24.10 -28.55 -23.38
C LYS A 2 -22.95 -29.56 -23.55
N PHE A 3 -21.89 -29.19 -24.28
CA PHE A 3 -20.78 -30.09 -24.62
C PHE A 3 -19.84 -30.39 -23.43
N THR A 4 -20.01 -29.67 -22.32
CA THR A 4 -19.27 -29.88 -21.06
C THR A 4 -20.22 -29.70 -19.86
N SER A 5 -19.82 -30.22 -18.68
CA SER A 5 -20.53 -30.01 -17.40
C SER A 5 -20.63 -28.54 -17.00
N TYR A 6 -19.82 -27.67 -17.61
CA TYR A 6 -19.75 -26.24 -17.31
C TYR A 6 -20.71 -25.39 -18.15
N GLY A 7 -21.29 -25.92 -19.22
CA GLY A 7 -22.23 -25.20 -20.07
C GLY A 7 -21.58 -24.20 -21.04
N ASP A 8 -20.77 -23.27 -20.55
CA ASP A 8 -20.04 -22.27 -21.34
C ASP A 8 -18.59 -22.07 -20.86
N LEU A 9 -17.78 -21.40 -21.69
CA LEU A 9 -16.36 -21.20 -21.44
C LEU A 9 -16.10 -20.32 -20.21
N ASN A 10 -16.93 -19.31 -19.96
CA ASN A 10 -16.78 -18.42 -18.81
C ASN A 10 -17.00 -19.19 -17.51
N THR A 11 -18.08 -19.99 -17.45
CA THR A 11 -18.39 -20.86 -16.32
C THR A 11 -17.28 -21.89 -16.08
N MET A 12 -16.70 -22.46 -17.14
CA MET A 12 -15.57 -23.40 -17.02
C MET A 12 -14.33 -22.73 -16.43
N ILE A 13 -13.92 -21.58 -16.97
CA ILE A 13 -12.76 -20.83 -16.48
C ILE A 13 -12.97 -20.39 -15.03
N PHE A 14 -14.16 -19.87 -14.72
CA PHE A 14 -14.51 -19.46 -13.36
C PHE A 14 -14.40 -20.65 -12.40
N THR A 15 -14.98 -21.80 -12.75
CA THR A 15 -15.04 -22.96 -11.86
C THR A 15 -13.66 -23.58 -11.65
N ILE A 16 -12.86 -23.75 -12.70
CA ILE A 16 -11.57 -24.45 -12.63
C ILE A 16 -10.46 -23.55 -12.06
N ILE A 17 -10.41 -22.29 -12.50
CA ILE A 17 -9.27 -21.40 -12.22
C ILE A 17 -9.64 -20.38 -11.15
N GLN A 18 -10.66 -19.56 -11.40
CA GLN A 18 -10.97 -18.40 -10.56
C GLN A 18 -11.47 -18.82 -9.17
N SER A 19 -12.35 -19.82 -9.06
CA SER A 19 -12.94 -20.24 -7.79
C SER A 19 -11.89 -20.82 -6.82
N ASN A 20 -10.92 -21.57 -7.36
CA ASN A 20 -9.81 -22.12 -6.58
C ASN A 20 -8.89 -20.99 -6.11
N LEU A 21 -8.52 -20.06 -7.00
CA LEU A 21 -7.76 -18.86 -6.62
C LEU A 21 -8.48 -18.04 -5.54
N MET A 22 -9.79 -17.81 -5.67
CA MET A 22 -10.57 -17.08 -4.67
C MET A 22 -10.62 -17.79 -3.32
N ARG A 23 -10.70 -19.12 -3.28
CA ARG A 23 -10.63 -19.90 -2.02
C ARG A 23 -9.31 -19.69 -1.28
N PHE A 24 -8.19 -19.67 -2.01
CA PHE A 24 -6.87 -19.46 -1.40
C PHE A 24 -6.59 -17.99 -1.10
N MET A 25 -6.90 -17.09 -2.02
CA MET A 25 -6.44 -15.70 -2.01
C MET A 25 -7.45 -14.67 -1.52
N GLY A 26 -8.75 -15.01 -1.46
CA GLY A 26 -9.87 -14.09 -1.26
C GLY A 26 -9.82 -13.30 0.07
N ASN A 27 -10.78 -13.52 0.97
CA ASN A 27 -10.83 -12.76 2.22
C ASN A 27 -9.81 -13.28 3.28
N ASN A 28 -8.56 -13.54 2.88
CA ASN A 28 -7.53 -14.23 3.66
C ASN A 28 -6.31 -13.33 3.93
N LEU A 29 -6.05 -13.05 5.22
CA LEU A 29 -4.95 -12.21 5.66
C LEU A 29 -3.57 -12.77 5.31
N PHE A 30 -3.36 -14.09 5.45
CA PHE A 30 -2.06 -14.70 5.17
C PHE A 30 -1.70 -14.62 3.69
N SER A 31 -2.68 -14.86 2.82
CA SER A 31 -2.51 -14.71 1.37
C SER A 31 -2.17 -13.27 1.01
N TRP A 32 -2.91 -12.30 1.58
CA TRP A 32 -2.59 -10.89 1.38
C TRP A 32 -1.18 -10.52 1.85
N LEU A 33 -0.78 -10.97 3.06
CA LEU A 33 0.55 -10.75 3.62
C LEU A 33 1.65 -11.31 2.71
N PHE A 34 1.47 -12.52 2.19
CA PHE A 34 2.40 -13.15 1.27
C PHE A 34 2.63 -12.29 0.02
N PHE A 35 1.56 -11.89 -0.67
CA PHE A 35 1.68 -11.05 -1.88
C PHE A 35 2.20 -9.64 -1.59
N ASN A 36 1.87 -9.08 -0.42
CA ASN A 36 2.40 -7.79 -0.01
C ASN A 36 3.92 -7.86 0.24
N LEU A 37 4.40 -8.89 0.93
CA LEU A 37 5.83 -9.13 1.13
C LEU A 37 6.56 -9.36 -0.20
N MET A 38 5.99 -10.11 -1.14
CA MET A 38 6.57 -10.26 -2.47
C MET A 38 6.64 -8.92 -3.23
N THR A 39 5.60 -8.09 -3.11
CA THR A 39 5.57 -6.74 -3.70
C THR A 39 6.71 -5.89 -3.15
N ASN A 40 6.87 -5.87 -1.82
CA ASN A 40 7.93 -5.12 -1.16
C ASN A 40 9.32 -5.65 -1.53
N LEU A 41 9.48 -6.96 -1.63
CA LEU A 41 10.74 -7.60 -2.01
C LEU A 41 11.15 -7.24 -3.44
N LEU A 42 10.21 -7.24 -4.38
CA LEU A 42 10.48 -6.81 -5.75
C LEU A 42 10.92 -5.34 -5.80
N TRP A 43 10.24 -4.47 -5.05
CA TRP A 43 10.62 -3.06 -4.93
C TRP A 43 12.01 -2.88 -4.31
N PHE A 44 12.39 -3.72 -3.34
CA PHE A 44 13.75 -3.71 -2.79
C PHE A 44 14.82 -3.98 -3.87
N PHE A 45 14.52 -4.86 -4.83
CA PHE A 45 15.39 -5.14 -5.99
C PHE A 45 15.20 -4.16 -7.16
N GLY A 46 14.40 -3.10 -7.00
CA GLY A 46 14.15 -2.10 -8.04
C GLY A 46 13.16 -2.54 -9.12
N LEU A 47 12.48 -3.66 -8.95
CA LEU A 47 11.40 -4.12 -9.82
C LEU A 47 10.07 -3.51 -9.36
N HIS A 48 9.21 -3.13 -10.30
CA HIS A 48 7.92 -2.53 -9.97
C HIS A 48 6.93 -3.58 -9.42
N GLY A 49 7.08 -3.93 -8.15
CA GLY A 49 6.36 -5.03 -7.49
C GLY A 49 4.84 -4.91 -7.58
N GLY A 50 4.31 -3.68 -7.53
CA GLY A 50 2.86 -3.46 -7.63
C GLY A 50 2.25 -3.90 -8.97
N ASN A 51 2.99 -3.78 -10.07
CA ASN A 51 2.52 -4.17 -11.40
C ASN A 51 2.68 -5.68 -11.60
N ILE A 52 3.83 -6.21 -11.18
CA ILE A 52 4.16 -7.63 -11.31
C ILE A 52 3.19 -8.46 -10.47
N ILE A 53 3.05 -8.17 -9.18
CA ILE A 53 2.14 -8.90 -8.28
C ILE A 53 0.68 -8.54 -8.55
N GLY A 54 0.40 -7.30 -8.97
CA GLY A 54 -0.93 -6.86 -9.39
C GLY A 54 -1.51 -7.72 -10.52
N SER A 55 -0.68 -8.14 -11.49
CA SER A 55 -1.12 -9.01 -12.60
C SER A 55 -1.69 -10.36 -12.13
N ILE A 56 -1.27 -10.84 -10.96
CA ILE A 56 -1.71 -12.11 -10.35
C ILE A 56 -2.91 -11.87 -9.42
N THR A 57 -2.87 -10.77 -8.66
CA THR A 57 -3.82 -10.52 -7.57
C THR A 57 -5.09 -9.78 -8.00
N ASN A 58 -5.00 -8.91 -9.01
CA ASN A 58 -6.15 -8.10 -9.48
C ASN A 58 -7.32 -8.93 -10.02
N PRO A 59 -7.12 -10.05 -10.76
CA PRO A 59 -8.22 -10.90 -11.20
C PRO A 59 -9.03 -11.51 -10.04
N VAL A 60 -8.43 -11.61 -8.85
CA VAL A 60 -9.10 -12.09 -7.64
C VAL A 60 -9.76 -10.95 -6.88
N TYR A 61 -9.05 -9.85 -6.65
CA TYR A 61 -9.53 -8.79 -5.77
C TYR A 61 -10.48 -7.79 -6.42
N THR A 62 -10.41 -7.60 -7.75
CA THR A 62 -11.31 -6.68 -8.47
C THR A 62 -12.77 -7.12 -8.37
N PRO A 63 -13.12 -8.40 -8.60
CA PRO A 63 -14.49 -8.88 -8.36
C PRO A 63 -14.99 -8.63 -6.93
N LEU A 64 -14.16 -8.90 -5.91
CA LEU A 64 -14.53 -8.66 -4.51
C LEU A 64 -14.79 -7.17 -4.21
N SER A 65 -14.03 -6.28 -4.85
CA SER A 65 -14.23 -4.84 -4.78
C SER A 65 -15.59 -4.44 -5.40
N LEU A 66 -15.94 -5.02 -6.55
CA LEU A 66 -17.23 -4.77 -7.21
C LEU A 66 -18.41 -5.33 -6.42
N GLU A 67 -18.26 -6.48 -5.77
CA GLU A 67 -19.29 -7.03 -4.88
C GLU A 67 -19.52 -6.14 -3.65
N ASN A 68 -18.45 -5.59 -3.06
CA ASN A 68 -18.59 -4.56 -2.02
C ASN A 68 -19.29 -3.31 -2.54
N LEU A 69 -19.00 -2.88 -3.77
CA LEU A 69 -19.62 -1.68 -4.35
C LEU A 69 -21.12 -1.87 -4.55
N ALA A 70 -21.53 -3.04 -5.05
CA ALA A 70 -22.94 -3.39 -5.18
C ALA A 70 -23.65 -3.41 -3.82
N ALA A 71 -23.03 -4.02 -2.79
CA ALA A 71 -23.56 -4.02 -1.43
C ALA A 71 -23.68 -2.59 -0.86
N TYR A 72 -22.66 -1.75 -1.07
CA TYR A 72 -22.65 -0.35 -0.64
C TYR A 72 -23.81 0.44 -1.27
N GLN A 73 -23.99 0.31 -2.59
CA GLN A 73 -25.08 0.97 -3.33
C GLN A 73 -26.47 0.50 -2.89
N ALA A 74 -26.59 -0.76 -2.48
CA ALA A 74 -27.82 -1.35 -1.96
C ALA A 74 -28.06 -1.04 -0.47
N GLY A 75 -27.15 -0.32 0.20
CA GLY A 75 -27.23 -0.06 1.65
C GLY A 75 -27.05 -1.31 2.52
N GLN A 76 -26.39 -2.34 1.98
CA GLN A 76 -26.14 -3.62 2.64
C GLN A 76 -24.77 -3.66 3.32
N THR A 77 -24.58 -4.63 4.20
CA THR A 77 -23.29 -4.90 4.84
C THR A 77 -22.25 -5.30 3.79
N LEU A 78 -21.05 -4.72 3.88
CA LEU A 78 -19.95 -5.02 2.96
C LEU A 78 -19.37 -6.43 3.22
N PRO A 79 -19.42 -7.34 2.24
CA PRO A 79 -19.04 -8.74 2.44
C PRO A 79 -17.53 -8.99 2.59
N TYR A 80 -16.67 -8.13 2.04
CA TYR A 80 -15.22 -8.36 1.96
C TYR A 80 -14.40 -7.24 2.61
N ILE A 81 -13.32 -7.62 3.30
CA ILE A 81 -12.31 -6.69 3.78
C ILE A 81 -11.24 -6.48 2.71
N PHE A 82 -10.76 -7.58 2.10
CA PHE A 82 -9.72 -7.53 1.07
C PHE A 82 -10.32 -7.22 -0.32
N THR A 83 -10.47 -5.93 -0.62
CA THR A 83 -11.02 -5.40 -1.88
C THR A 83 -9.94 -4.82 -2.81
N GLY A 84 -8.74 -5.42 -2.79
CA GLY A 84 -7.62 -5.05 -3.66
C GLY A 84 -7.11 -3.65 -3.34
N THR A 85 -6.99 -2.81 -4.39
CA THR A 85 -6.51 -1.42 -4.26
C THR A 85 -7.34 -0.60 -3.26
N SER A 86 -8.66 -0.82 -3.18
CA SER A 86 -9.54 -0.13 -2.23
C SER A 86 -9.17 -0.44 -0.78
N PHE A 87 -8.71 -1.66 -0.49
CA PHE A 87 -8.19 -2.03 0.83
C PHE A 87 -6.77 -1.52 1.04
N THR A 88 -5.84 -1.81 0.13
CA THR A 88 -4.40 -1.52 0.35
C THR A 88 -4.14 -0.02 0.54
N LYS A 89 -4.83 0.83 -0.20
CA LYS A 89 -4.69 2.28 -0.08
C LYS A 89 -5.09 2.87 1.26
N THR A 90 -5.86 2.15 2.08
CA THR A 90 -6.26 2.63 3.40
C THR A 90 -5.10 2.73 4.40
N PHE A 91 -3.92 2.23 4.03
CA PHE A 91 -2.71 2.29 4.87
C PHE A 91 -1.40 2.50 4.10
N THR A 92 -1.34 2.27 2.78
CA THR A 92 -0.11 2.44 1.96
C THR A 92 0.02 3.84 1.35
N SER A 93 -0.04 4.89 2.17
CA SER A 93 0.04 6.27 1.68
C SER A 93 1.40 6.58 1.06
N GLY A 94 1.43 7.08 -0.18
CA GLY A 94 2.67 7.30 -0.91
C GLY A 94 3.35 6.02 -1.38
N GLY A 95 2.57 4.98 -1.68
CA GLY A 95 3.06 3.78 -2.36
C GLY A 95 3.68 2.74 -1.43
N VAL A 96 4.63 1.97 -1.95
CA VAL A 96 5.30 0.90 -1.20
C VAL A 96 5.98 1.47 0.05
N GLY A 97 5.90 0.75 1.17
CA GLY A 97 6.46 1.20 2.44
C GLY A 97 5.71 2.37 3.11
N SER A 98 4.56 2.82 2.57
CA SER A 98 3.85 4.01 3.06
C SER A 98 4.77 5.26 3.12
N MET A 99 5.49 5.49 2.02
CA MET A 99 6.58 6.45 1.92
C MET A 99 6.17 7.92 1.99
N PHE A 100 4.87 8.25 1.93
CA PHE A 100 4.43 9.62 2.19
C PHE A 100 4.84 10.08 3.60
N GLY A 101 4.77 9.17 4.59
CA GLY A 101 5.28 9.45 5.94
C GLY A 101 6.78 9.76 5.95
N LEU A 102 7.58 9.04 5.16
CA LEU A 102 9.01 9.30 5.02
C LEU A 102 9.28 10.67 4.37
N ALA A 103 8.54 11.04 3.32
CA ALA A 103 8.67 12.35 2.68
C ALA A 103 8.38 13.50 3.66
N ILE A 104 7.33 13.36 4.49
CA ILE A 104 7.02 14.33 5.54
C ILE A 104 8.17 14.45 6.54
N LEU A 105 8.72 13.32 7.01
CA LEU A 105 9.86 13.32 7.93
C LEU A 105 11.07 14.04 7.34
N MET A 106 11.39 13.78 6.08
CA MET A 106 12.50 14.41 5.38
C MET A 106 12.31 15.91 5.25
N VAL A 107 11.10 16.40 4.98
CA VAL A 107 10.86 17.86 4.89
C VAL A 107 10.97 18.52 6.27
N LEU A 108 10.41 17.91 7.31
CA LEU A 108 10.26 18.54 8.62
C LEU A 108 11.48 18.38 9.54
N PHE A 109 12.16 17.24 9.48
CA PHE A 109 13.15 16.84 10.50
C PHE A 109 14.56 16.59 9.95
N SER A 110 14.78 16.69 8.63
CA SER A 110 16.12 16.47 8.07
C SER A 110 17.11 17.57 8.45
N LYS A 111 18.34 17.15 8.70
CA LYS A 111 19.49 18.02 8.95
C LYS A 111 20.45 18.05 7.77
N SER A 112 20.61 16.93 7.05
CA SER A 112 21.41 16.90 5.83
C SER A 112 20.75 17.70 4.71
N LYS A 113 21.55 18.36 3.87
CA LYS A 113 21.06 19.04 2.67
C LYS A 113 20.46 18.04 1.70
N GLN A 114 21.07 16.86 1.55
CA GLN A 114 20.58 15.79 0.67
C GLN A 114 19.15 15.38 1.01
N PHE A 115 18.85 14.99 2.26
CA PHE A 115 17.50 14.56 2.64
C PHE A 115 16.51 15.72 2.59
N LYS A 116 16.94 16.95 2.89
CA LYS A 116 16.06 18.13 2.80
C LYS A 116 15.62 18.41 1.37
N ILE A 117 16.53 18.33 0.40
CA ILE A 117 16.23 18.53 -1.02
C ILE A 117 15.33 17.40 -1.53
N LEU A 118 15.71 16.14 -1.28
CA LEU A 118 14.94 14.98 -1.72
C LEU A 118 13.54 14.93 -1.10
N GLY A 119 13.40 15.30 0.17
CA GLY A 119 12.10 15.42 0.83
C GLY A 119 11.18 16.42 0.12
N LYS A 120 11.69 17.61 -0.22
CA LYS A 120 10.92 18.63 -0.93
C LYS A 120 10.48 18.18 -2.33
N LEU A 121 11.35 17.46 -3.04
CA LEU A 121 11.05 16.92 -4.37
C LEU A 121 10.04 15.76 -4.30
N SER A 122 10.13 14.94 -3.25
CA SER A 122 9.34 13.71 -3.14
C SER A 122 7.99 13.89 -2.47
N LEU A 123 7.82 14.91 -1.62
CA LEU A 123 6.55 15.18 -0.94
C LEU A 123 5.35 15.32 -1.91
N PRO A 124 5.42 16.14 -2.98
CA PRO A 124 4.29 16.26 -3.90
C PRO A 124 4.03 14.95 -4.66
N THR A 125 5.07 14.21 -5.07
CA THR A 125 4.87 12.97 -5.83
C THR A 125 4.27 11.87 -4.95
N THR A 126 4.77 11.73 -3.72
CA THR A 126 4.27 10.72 -2.77
C THR A 126 2.86 11.03 -2.27
N LEU A 127 2.42 12.29 -2.24
CA LEU A 127 1.02 12.62 -1.99
C LEU A 127 0.08 11.94 -3.00
N PHE A 128 0.55 11.80 -4.26
CA PHE A 128 -0.16 11.14 -5.35
C PHE A 128 0.34 9.70 -5.61
N PHE A 129 0.92 9.04 -4.60
CA PHE A 129 1.37 7.64 -4.65
C PHE A 129 2.55 7.35 -5.60
N ILE A 130 3.23 8.39 -6.09
CA ILE A 130 4.43 8.29 -6.94
C ILE A 130 5.66 8.42 -6.03
N ASN A 131 6.34 7.30 -5.73
CA ASN A 131 7.39 7.22 -4.71
C ASN A 131 8.78 6.88 -5.26
N GLU A 132 8.93 6.81 -6.58
CA GLU A 132 10.18 6.60 -7.29
C GLU A 132 11.27 7.62 -6.90
N PRO A 133 10.97 8.91 -6.66
CA PRO A 133 11.99 9.85 -6.17
C PRO A 133 12.62 9.45 -4.84
N LEU A 134 11.90 8.75 -3.96
CA LEU A 134 12.46 8.21 -2.72
C LEU A 134 13.15 6.88 -2.93
N LEU A 135 12.53 5.98 -3.70
CA LEU A 135 13.08 4.66 -3.99
C LEU A 135 14.48 4.74 -4.59
N PHE A 136 14.67 5.65 -5.54
CA PHE A 136 15.92 5.81 -6.28
C PHE A 136 16.77 6.99 -5.78
N GLY A 137 16.17 8.01 -5.15
CA GLY A 137 16.89 9.22 -4.74
C GLY A 137 17.66 9.11 -3.43
N ILE A 138 17.08 8.49 -2.38
CA ILE A 138 17.78 8.16 -1.12
C ILE A 138 18.22 6.69 -1.08
N PRO A 139 18.59 6.16 -2.24
CA PRO A 139 18.48 4.76 -2.67
C PRO A 139 17.89 3.84 -1.59
N VAL A 140 16.56 3.76 -1.51
CA VAL A 140 15.91 2.71 -0.70
C VAL A 140 16.12 1.35 -1.35
N VAL A 141 16.15 1.33 -2.69
CA VAL A 141 16.47 0.15 -3.50
C VAL A 141 17.86 -0.36 -3.14
N LEU A 142 17.96 -1.66 -2.89
CA LEU A 142 19.18 -2.39 -2.53
C LEU A 142 19.93 -1.88 -1.29
N ASN A 143 19.32 -1.02 -0.48
CA ASN A 143 19.94 -0.48 0.73
C ASN A 143 19.53 -1.27 1.97
N PRO A 144 20.46 -2.00 2.62
CA PRO A 144 20.16 -2.83 3.78
C PRO A 144 19.57 -2.05 4.96
N LEU A 145 19.89 -0.75 5.09
CA LEU A 145 19.34 0.11 6.14
C LEU A 145 17.82 0.23 6.02
N PHE A 146 17.31 0.30 4.78
CA PHE A 146 15.90 0.50 4.49
C PHE A 146 15.15 -0.79 4.16
N PHE A 147 15.83 -1.94 4.12
CA PHE A 147 15.20 -3.24 3.89
C PHE A 147 14.11 -3.53 4.94
N ILE A 148 14.42 -3.39 6.23
CA ILE A 148 13.48 -3.67 7.32
C ILE A 148 12.21 -2.80 7.23
N PRO A 149 12.29 -1.45 7.18
CA PRO A 149 11.08 -0.63 7.10
C PRO A 149 10.30 -0.86 5.80
N LEU A 150 10.99 -1.05 4.66
CA LEU A 150 10.32 -1.35 3.40
C LEU A 150 9.53 -2.66 3.45
N MET A 151 10.10 -3.70 4.08
CA MET A 151 9.47 -5.00 4.17
C MET A 151 8.33 -5.04 5.18
N LEU A 152 8.43 -4.33 6.32
CA LEU A 152 7.54 -4.53 7.46
C LEU A 152 6.47 -3.46 7.67
N ILE A 153 6.67 -2.22 7.21
CA ILE A 153 5.70 -1.14 7.49
C ILE A 153 4.33 -1.46 6.91
N THR A 154 4.25 -1.79 5.62
CA THR A 154 2.95 -2.06 4.97
C THR A 154 2.26 -3.34 5.46
N PRO A 155 2.96 -4.46 5.75
CA PRO A 155 2.35 -5.61 6.43
C PRO A 155 1.78 -5.30 7.81
N ILE A 156 2.50 -4.52 8.63
CA ILE A 156 2.05 -4.16 9.98
C ILE A 156 0.81 -3.27 9.91
N LEU A 157 0.84 -2.20 9.10
CA LEU A 157 -0.29 -1.29 8.97
C LEU A 157 -1.51 -1.98 8.32
N GLY A 158 -1.29 -2.86 7.34
CA GLY A 158 -2.36 -3.64 6.71
C GLY A 158 -2.99 -4.65 7.67
N THR A 159 -2.18 -5.32 8.49
CA THR A 159 -2.66 -6.25 9.53
C THR A 159 -3.48 -5.51 10.59
N LEU A 160 -2.99 -4.36 11.05
CA LEU A 160 -3.72 -3.50 11.99
C LEU A 160 -5.06 -3.06 11.38
N THR A 161 -5.05 -2.59 10.14
CA THR A 161 -6.26 -2.18 9.41
C THR A 161 -7.26 -3.33 9.28
N TYR A 162 -6.80 -4.53 8.93
CA TYR A 162 -7.63 -5.73 8.88
C TYR A 162 -8.35 -5.99 10.20
N PHE A 163 -7.64 -5.96 11.34
CA PHE A 163 -8.26 -6.22 12.64
C PHE A 163 -9.25 -5.12 13.03
N VAL A 164 -8.94 -3.85 12.78
CA VAL A 164 -9.83 -2.73 13.09
C VAL A 164 -11.10 -2.77 12.24
N MET A 165 -11.01 -3.18 10.96
CA MET A 165 -12.17 -3.45 10.11
C MET A 165 -12.97 -4.68 10.58
N LYS A 166 -12.28 -5.78 10.91
CA LYS A 166 -12.90 -7.03 11.37
C LYS A 166 -13.67 -6.86 12.68
N LEU A 167 -13.18 -5.99 13.56
CA LEU A 167 -13.84 -5.63 14.82
C LEU A 167 -14.99 -4.61 14.64
N GLY A 168 -15.20 -4.10 13.42
CA GLY A 168 -16.27 -3.14 13.11
C GLY A 168 -16.01 -1.71 13.61
N ILE A 169 -14.77 -1.39 14.01
CA ILE A 169 -14.39 -0.05 14.49
C ILE A 169 -14.43 0.96 13.33
N ILE A 170 -13.95 0.54 12.15
CA ILE A 170 -14.04 1.27 10.89
C ILE A 170 -14.72 0.38 9.83
N PRO A 171 -15.44 0.96 8.84
CA PRO A 171 -16.04 0.17 7.78
C PRO A 171 -14.96 -0.46 6.88
N ALA A 172 -15.30 -1.57 6.21
CA ALA A 172 -14.52 -2.01 5.05
C ALA A 172 -14.63 -0.98 3.92
N ALA A 173 -13.69 -1.00 2.97
CA ALA A 173 -13.75 -0.11 1.82
C ALA A 173 -14.94 -0.47 0.91
N ALA A 174 -15.71 0.53 0.47
CA ALA A 174 -16.88 0.35 -0.38
C ALA A 174 -16.57 -0.26 -1.76
N GLY A 175 -15.31 -0.24 -2.21
CA GLY A 175 -14.93 -0.83 -3.49
C GLY A 175 -15.07 0.12 -4.68
N LEU A 176 -15.12 1.43 -4.41
CA LEU A 176 -15.07 2.44 -5.45
C LEU A 176 -13.75 2.33 -6.23
N GLN A 177 -13.85 2.33 -7.56
CA GLN A 177 -12.70 2.30 -8.46
C GLN A 177 -12.13 3.71 -8.64
N LEU A 178 -11.36 4.16 -7.65
CA LEU A 178 -10.73 5.47 -7.65
C LEU A 178 -9.38 5.43 -8.38
N PRO A 179 -8.95 6.53 -9.03
CA PRO A 179 -7.61 6.63 -9.58
C PRO A 179 -6.55 6.24 -8.54
N TRP A 180 -5.54 5.48 -8.97
CA TRP A 180 -4.47 5.01 -8.09
C TRP A 180 -3.61 6.15 -7.52
N THR A 181 -3.73 7.37 -8.05
CA THR A 181 -3.08 8.59 -7.54
C THR A 181 -3.94 9.38 -6.55
N THR A 182 -5.18 8.95 -6.26
CA THR A 182 -6.06 9.66 -5.29
C THR A 182 -5.35 9.81 -3.94
N PRO A 183 -5.15 11.04 -3.42
CA PRO A 183 -4.45 11.27 -2.16
C PRO A 183 -5.07 10.52 -0.99
N ALA A 184 -4.22 10.13 -0.04
CA ALA A 184 -4.66 9.57 1.23
C ALA A 184 -5.59 10.56 1.97
N VAL A 185 -6.39 10.04 2.90
CA VAL A 185 -7.51 10.72 3.57
C VAL A 185 -8.68 10.95 2.62
N LEU A 186 -8.49 11.63 1.49
CA LEU A 186 -9.53 11.81 0.48
C LEU A 186 -10.03 10.46 -0.05
N HIS A 187 -9.09 9.56 -0.36
CA HIS A 187 -9.39 8.18 -0.71
C HIS A 187 -10.29 7.52 0.37
N GLY A 188 -9.89 7.60 1.64
CA GLY A 188 -10.65 7.03 2.76
C GLY A 188 -12.06 7.61 2.87
N PHE A 189 -12.18 8.94 2.78
CA PHE A 189 -13.48 9.63 2.80
C PHE A 189 -14.41 9.11 1.70
N MET A 190 -13.89 8.92 0.48
CA MET A 190 -14.68 8.41 -0.63
C MET A 190 -15.06 6.94 -0.42
N GLN A 191 -14.16 6.10 0.10
CA GLN A 191 -14.40 4.67 0.28
C GLN A 191 -15.30 4.31 1.48
N GLY A 192 -15.32 5.11 2.54
CA GLY A 192 -15.99 4.72 3.79
C GLY A 192 -16.34 5.88 4.71
N GLY A 193 -16.34 7.10 4.21
CA GLY A 193 -16.64 8.31 4.97
C GLY A 193 -15.56 8.69 5.97
N TRP A 194 -15.94 9.53 6.92
CA TRP A 194 -14.99 10.19 7.84
C TRP A 194 -14.18 9.23 8.71
N ARG A 195 -14.74 8.07 9.09
CA ARG A 195 -14.03 7.07 9.91
C ARG A 195 -12.83 6.49 9.17
N LEU A 196 -13.01 6.20 7.89
CA LEU A 196 -11.95 5.65 7.05
C LEU A 196 -10.94 6.75 6.64
N GLY A 197 -11.41 7.97 6.38
CA GLY A 197 -10.53 9.12 6.17
C GLY A 197 -9.64 9.42 7.40
N LEU A 198 -10.21 9.37 8.60
CA LEU A 198 -9.46 9.49 9.86
C LEU A 198 -8.47 8.35 10.05
N TRP A 199 -8.87 7.11 9.73
CA TRP A 199 -7.98 5.95 9.78
C TRP A 199 -6.76 6.13 8.87
N GLU A 200 -6.95 6.57 7.63
CA GLU A 200 -5.84 6.85 6.70
C GLU A 200 -4.89 7.93 7.24
N ALA A 201 -5.41 8.98 7.87
CA ALA A 201 -4.58 9.99 8.53
C ALA A 201 -3.74 9.37 9.66
N LEU A 202 -4.33 8.49 10.48
CA LEU A 202 -3.61 7.77 11.54
C LEU A 202 -2.55 6.81 10.97
N MET A 203 -2.82 6.18 9.81
CA MET A 203 -1.85 5.31 9.14
C MET A 203 -0.66 6.09 8.60
N VAL A 204 -0.86 7.32 8.10
CA VAL A 204 0.25 8.23 7.73
C VAL A 204 1.12 8.55 8.95
N LEU A 205 0.51 8.91 10.08
CA LEU A 205 1.25 9.20 11.32
C LEU A 205 2.00 7.97 11.85
N SER A 206 1.39 6.80 11.74
CA SER A 206 2.01 5.53 12.13
C SER A 206 3.19 5.19 11.21
N ALA A 207 3.05 5.38 9.90
CA ALA A 207 4.15 5.25 8.95
C ALA A 207 5.32 6.20 9.29
N MET A 208 5.03 7.47 9.63
CA MET A 208 6.06 8.41 10.11
C MET A 208 6.78 7.87 11.34
N ALA A 209 6.06 7.39 12.35
CA ALA A 209 6.67 6.86 13.56
C ALA A 209 7.58 5.64 13.26
N MET A 210 7.14 4.74 12.37
CA MET A 210 7.91 3.55 11.98
C MET A 210 9.12 3.86 11.11
N TRP A 211 9.04 4.86 10.22
CA TRP A 211 10.17 5.33 9.41
C TRP A 211 11.20 6.10 10.21
N TYR A 212 10.79 6.82 11.25
CA TYR A 212 11.63 7.75 12.01
C TYR A 212 13.00 7.21 12.45
N PRO A 213 13.13 6.01 13.07
CA PRO A 213 14.44 5.52 13.49
C PRO A 213 15.42 5.30 12.32
N PHE A 214 14.92 4.77 11.20
CA PHE A 214 15.73 4.50 10.00
C PHE A 214 16.10 5.79 9.27
N PHE A 215 15.13 6.70 9.12
CA PHE A 215 15.34 8.04 8.60
C PHE A 215 16.41 8.78 9.39
N LYS A 216 16.29 8.81 10.73
CA LYS A 216 17.23 9.53 11.60
C LYS A 216 18.65 9.00 11.47
N LEU A 217 18.82 7.68 11.36
CA LEU A 217 20.12 7.06 11.15
C LEU A 217 20.70 7.40 9.77
N ALA A 218 19.89 7.37 8.73
CA ALA A 218 20.31 7.70 7.37
C ALA A 218 20.70 9.18 7.21
N ASP A 219 19.87 10.10 7.71
CA ASP A 219 20.11 11.55 7.68
C ASP A 219 21.36 11.92 8.49
N LYS A 220 21.60 11.26 9.63
CA LYS A 220 22.83 11.45 10.41
C LYS A 220 24.08 11.07 9.61
N LYS A 221 24.07 9.93 8.91
CA LYS A 221 25.19 9.50 8.07
C LYS A 221 25.44 10.47 6.92
N ALA A 222 24.39 10.89 6.22
CA ALA A 222 24.49 11.87 5.14
C ALA A 222 25.07 13.20 5.65
N LEU A 223 24.64 13.68 6.82
CA LEU A 223 25.17 14.90 7.42
C LEU A 223 26.66 14.78 7.80
N GLU A 224 27.08 13.63 8.33
CA GLU A 224 28.50 13.37 8.64
C GLU A 224 29.37 13.37 7.38
N GLU A 225 28.87 12.81 6.28
CA GLU A 225 29.53 12.83 4.97
C GLU A 225 29.60 14.25 4.38
N GLU A 226 28.51 15.01 4.44
CA GLU A 226 28.46 16.41 4.02
C GLU A 226 29.50 17.26 4.77
N ASN A 227 29.59 17.11 6.09
CA ASN A 227 30.55 17.87 6.91
C ASN A 227 32.00 17.49 6.61
N LYS A 228 32.30 16.22 6.34
CA LYS A 228 33.64 15.78 5.93
C LYS A 228 34.04 16.37 4.58
N SER A 229 33.11 16.44 3.63
CA SER A 229 33.37 17.01 2.30
C SER A 229 33.64 18.51 2.31
N VAL A 230 33.09 19.24 3.29
CA VAL A 230 33.31 20.69 3.46
C VAL A 230 34.62 20.99 4.20
N ALA A 231 35.11 20.04 5.00
CA ALA A 231 36.34 20.18 5.78
C ALA A 231 37.61 19.74 5.02
N ALA A 232 37.48 19.09 3.86
CA ALA A 232 38.56 18.68 2.97
C ALA A 232 38.76 19.69 1.84
#